data_AF-A0A8B8AKA3-F1
#
_entry.id   AF-A0A8B8AKA3-F1
#
_cell.length_a   1.000
_cell.length_b   1.000
_cell.length_c   1.000
_cell.angle_alpha   90.00
_cell.angle_beta   90.00
_cell.angle_gamma   90.00
#
_symmetry.space_group_name_H-M   'P 1'
#
loop_
_entity.id
_entity.type
_entity.pdbx_description
1 polymer ?
#
loop_
_entity_poly.entity_id
_entity_poly.type
_entity_poly.pdbx_seq_one_letter_code
_entity_poly.pdbx_strand_id
1 'polypeptide(L)'
;MAFVDEKIQEYFFNGYDNKEILFLLWSNNGVQMSCRHLKRRMARLNLRRRRYSLDMAIRAIQEEMMFSGQTLGCRSMKRRLLQKHDIFMGRDDVLCLLRIIDPDGVDIRASHCLTRRMYLNNGPNYLVHVDGYDKLKPFGFAIHGAMCGFSRRILWLKVARTNNDPSVVASYFLKYLEEINRCSKVCEN
;
A
#
# COMPACT_ATOMS: atom_id res chain seq x y z
N MET A 1 -23.08 -36.91 14.56
CA MET A 1 -22.34 -35.62 14.47
C MET A 1 -22.56 -34.91 13.13
N ALA A 2 -22.64 -35.63 12.00
CA ALA A 2 -22.81 -35.03 10.65
C ALA A 2 -24.07 -34.15 10.50
N PHE A 3 -25.24 -34.61 10.95
CA PHE A 3 -26.52 -33.89 10.79
C PHE A 3 -26.50 -32.43 11.31
N VAL A 4 -25.95 -32.22 12.50
CA VAL A 4 -25.90 -30.87 13.10
C VAL A 4 -24.95 -29.96 12.34
N ASP A 5 -23.84 -30.50 11.83
CA ASP A 5 -22.87 -29.73 11.06
C ASP A 5 -23.43 -29.34 9.69
N GLU A 6 -24.21 -30.24 9.08
CA GLU A 6 -24.94 -30.01 7.82
C GLU A 6 -25.97 -28.89 7.97
N LYS A 7 -26.75 -28.90 9.06
CA LYS A 7 -27.71 -27.82 9.38
C LYS A 7 -27.02 -26.50 9.69
N ILE A 8 -25.89 -26.52 10.39
CA ILE A 8 -25.08 -25.31 10.62
C ILE A 8 -24.61 -24.73 9.28
N GLN A 9 -24.16 -25.56 8.33
CA GLN A 9 -23.75 -25.12 7.00
C GLN A 9 -24.93 -24.52 6.23
N GLU A 10 -26.07 -25.22 6.18
CA GLU A 10 -27.29 -24.74 5.52
C GLU A 10 -27.71 -23.36 6.05
N TYR A 11 -27.85 -23.20 7.36
CA TYR A 11 -28.23 -21.92 7.96
C TYR A 11 -27.17 -20.84 7.78
N PHE A 12 -25.89 -21.21 7.77
CA PHE A 12 -24.81 -20.27 7.50
C PHE A 12 -24.85 -19.74 6.05
N PHE A 13 -25.04 -20.61 5.06
CA PHE A 13 -25.11 -20.22 3.65
C PHE A 13 -26.38 -19.45 3.31
N ASN A 14 -27.46 -19.65 4.06
CA ASN A 14 -28.68 -18.84 3.99
C ASN A 14 -28.52 -17.44 4.60
N GLY A 15 -27.36 -17.12 5.19
CA GLY A 15 -27.03 -15.76 5.64
C GLY A 15 -27.46 -15.43 7.08
N TYR A 16 -28.06 -16.37 7.81
CA TYR A 16 -28.47 -16.16 9.20
C TYR A 16 -27.28 -15.83 10.10
N ASP A 17 -27.45 -14.92 11.07
CA ASP A 17 -26.45 -14.61 12.09
C ASP A 17 -26.35 -15.74 13.14
N ASN A 18 -25.27 -15.75 13.92
CA ASN A 18 -25.01 -16.80 14.91
C ASN A 18 -26.16 -16.96 15.93
N LYS A 19 -26.85 -15.87 16.32
CA LYS A 19 -28.00 -15.95 17.23
C LYS A 19 -29.19 -16.63 16.57
N GLU A 20 -29.44 -16.32 15.30
CA GLU A 20 -30.51 -16.90 14.49
C GLU A 20 -30.24 -18.38 14.23
N ILE A 21 -28.99 -18.75 13.91
CA ILE A 21 -28.58 -20.15 13.76
C ILE A 21 -28.85 -20.95 15.05
N LEU A 22 -28.51 -20.39 16.22
CA LEU A 22 -28.80 -21.05 17.50
C LEU A 22 -30.30 -21.25 17.71
N PHE A 23 -31.10 -20.22 17.38
CA PHE A 23 -32.55 -20.27 17.49
C PHE A 23 -33.15 -21.32 16.53
N LEU A 24 -32.71 -21.36 15.28
CA LEU A 24 -33.17 -22.32 14.27
C LEU A 24 -32.80 -23.75 14.62
N LEU A 25 -31.58 -23.98 15.13
CA LEU A 25 -31.15 -25.30 15.59
C LEU A 25 -31.99 -25.80 16.76
N TRP A 26 -32.39 -24.91 17.66
CA TRP A 26 -33.26 -25.26 18.78
C TRP A 26 -34.70 -25.49 18.33
N SER A 27 -35.30 -24.53 17.62
CA SER A 27 -36.70 -24.53 17.20
C SER A 27 -37.01 -25.64 16.17
N ASN A 28 -36.16 -25.78 15.14
CA ASN A 28 -36.48 -26.64 13.99
C ASN A 28 -35.83 -28.02 14.07
N ASN A 29 -34.79 -28.19 14.90
CA ASN A 29 -34.05 -29.46 15.00
C ASN A 29 -33.96 -30.01 16.43
N GLY A 30 -34.46 -29.29 17.45
CA GLY A 30 -34.38 -29.73 18.85
C GLY A 30 -32.96 -29.75 19.41
N VAL A 31 -31.99 -29.11 18.75
CA VAL A 31 -30.58 -29.13 19.14
C VAL A 31 -30.25 -27.88 19.95
N GLN A 32 -30.10 -28.05 21.26
CA GLN A 32 -29.62 -26.98 22.13
C GLN A 32 -28.10 -26.93 22.14
N MET A 33 -27.52 -25.75 21.88
CA MET A 33 -26.08 -25.54 21.99
C MET A 33 -25.74 -24.13 22.44
N SER A 34 -24.57 -23.97 23.06
CA SER A 34 -24.06 -22.65 23.41
C SER A 34 -23.42 -21.97 22.21
N CYS A 35 -23.40 -20.63 22.21
CA CYS A 35 -22.72 -19.84 21.19
C CYS A 35 -21.23 -20.22 21.03
N ARG A 36 -20.57 -20.60 22.15
CA ARG A 36 -19.18 -21.08 22.13
C ARG A 36 -19.04 -22.39 21.37
N HIS A 37 -19.99 -23.32 21.55
CA HIS A 37 -20.00 -24.59 20.84
C HIS A 37 -20.24 -24.37 19.33
N LEU A 38 -21.21 -23.52 18.97
CA LEU A 38 -21.48 -23.15 17.58
C LEU A 38 -20.22 -22.57 16.91
N LYS A 39 -19.60 -21.55 17.52
CA LYS A 39 -18.37 -20.92 16.99
C LYS A 39 -17.23 -21.92 16.80
N ARG A 40 -17.04 -22.85 17.75
CA ARG A 40 -16.02 -23.90 17.64
C ARG A 40 -16.29 -24.84 16.46
N ARG A 41 -17.55 -25.24 16.25
CA ARG A 41 -17.94 -26.08 15.10
C ARG A 41 -17.81 -25.34 13.78
N MET A 42 -18.27 -24.09 13.69
CA MET A 42 -18.08 -23.25 12.52
C MET A 42 -16.60 -23.10 12.16
N ALA A 43 -15.72 -22.90 13.15
CA ALA A 43 -14.28 -22.87 12.92
C ALA A 43 -13.74 -24.19 12.37
N ARG A 44 -14.19 -25.35 12.89
CA ARG A 44 -13.84 -26.68 12.38
C ARG A 44 -14.32 -26.91 10.93
N LEU A 45 -15.48 -26.36 10.59
CA LEU A 45 -16.08 -26.42 9.26
C LEU A 45 -15.56 -25.32 8.31
N ASN A 46 -14.60 -24.50 8.74
CA ASN A 46 -14.07 -23.34 8.02
C ASN A 46 -15.14 -22.30 7.58
N LEU A 47 -16.25 -22.22 8.32
CA LEU A 47 -17.32 -21.26 8.08
C LEU A 47 -16.96 -19.91 8.71
N ARG A 48 -16.46 -18.98 7.88
CA ARG A 48 -16.12 -17.61 8.26
C ARG A 48 -16.89 -16.63 7.39
N ARG A 49 -17.67 -15.74 8.00
CA ARG A 49 -18.35 -14.66 7.25
C ARG A 49 -17.30 -13.63 6.84
N ARG A 50 -17.18 -13.38 5.54
CA ARG A 50 -16.45 -12.21 5.02
C ARG A 50 -17.31 -10.98 5.26
N ARG A 51 -16.70 -9.87 5.69
CA ARG A 51 -17.41 -8.57 5.83
C ARG A 51 -17.56 -7.83 4.49
N TYR A 52 -17.06 -8.41 3.41
CA TYR A 52 -17.06 -7.83 2.08
C TYR A 52 -17.57 -8.86 1.06
N SER A 53 -18.20 -8.40 -0.01
CA SER A 53 -18.49 -9.23 -1.18
C SER A 53 -17.26 -9.27 -2.09
N LEU A 54 -17.07 -10.39 -2.79
CA LEU A 54 -15.93 -10.55 -3.70
C LEU A 54 -15.94 -9.49 -4.82
N ASP A 55 -17.13 -9.14 -5.28
CA ASP A 55 -17.39 -8.11 -6.29
C ASP A 55 -17.01 -6.70 -5.81
N MET A 56 -17.32 -6.35 -4.55
CA MET A 56 -16.87 -5.09 -3.93
C MET A 56 -15.34 -5.02 -3.85
N ALA A 57 -14.70 -6.14 -3.48
CA ALA A 57 -13.25 -6.24 -3.42
C ALA A 57 -12.58 -6.08 -4.80
N ILE A 58 -13.12 -6.70 -5.84
CA ILE A 58 -12.60 -6.57 -7.21
C ILE A 58 -12.70 -5.12 -7.67
N ARG A 59 -13.86 -4.48 -7.51
CA ARG A 59 -14.06 -3.07 -7.87
C ARG A 59 -13.08 -2.15 -7.14
N ALA A 60 -12.90 -2.34 -5.83
CA ALA A 60 -11.96 -1.54 -5.05
C ALA A 60 -10.52 -1.69 -5.56
N ILE A 61 -10.07 -2.90 -5.88
CA ILE A 61 -8.73 -3.13 -6.45
C ILE A 61 -8.60 -2.47 -7.83
N GLN A 62 -9.60 -2.61 -8.69
CA GLN A 62 -9.60 -1.99 -10.02
C GLN A 62 -9.56 -0.46 -9.94
N GLU A 63 -10.36 0.15 -9.05
CA GLU A 63 -10.32 1.60 -8.81
C GLU A 63 -8.93 2.05 -8.36
N GLU A 64 -8.30 1.31 -7.46
CA GLU A 64 -6.93 1.60 -7.04
C GLU A 64 -5.93 1.50 -8.18
N MET A 65 -6.08 0.49 -9.03
CA MET A 65 -5.24 0.28 -10.21
C MET A 65 -5.41 1.34 -11.29
N MET A 66 -6.55 2.04 -11.37
CA MET A 66 -6.70 3.16 -12.30
C MET A 66 -5.90 4.41 -11.87
N PHE A 67 -5.44 4.45 -10.62
CA PHE A 67 -4.71 5.58 -10.07
C PHE A 67 -3.33 5.15 -9.56
N SER A 68 -2.90 5.65 -8.39
CA SER A 68 -1.59 5.37 -7.80
C SER A 68 -1.40 3.92 -7.33
N GLY A 69 -2.42 3.06 -7.44
CA GLY A 69 -2.40 1.67 -6.98
C GLY A 69 -1.59 0.71 -7.85
N GLN A 70 -1.27 1.05 -9.10
CA GLN A 70 -0.55 0.17 -10.04
C GLN A 70 0.81 -0.29 -9.53
N THR A 71 1.45 0.54 -8.70
CA THR A 71 2.79 0.26 -8.17
C THR A 71 2.75 -0.37 -6.77
N LEU A 72 1.56 -0.56 -6.19
CA LEU A 72 1.42 -1.10 -4.85
C LEU A 72 1.63 -2.62 -4.85
N GLY A 73 2.51 -3.08 -3.97
CA GLY A 73 2.59 -4.51 -3.65
C GLY A 73 1.40 -4.99 -2.82
N CYS A 74 1.26 -6.31 -2.67
CA CYS A 74 0.12 -6.94 -1.98
C CYS A 74 -0.12 -6.40 -0.56
N ARG A 75 0.94 -6.12 0.21
CA ARG A 75 0.84 -5.57 1.58
C ARG A 75 0.28 -4.15 1.58
N SER A 76 0.75 -3.32 0.66
CA SER A 76 0.29 -1.94 0.51
C SER A 76 -1.15 -1.89 -0.02
N MET A 77 -1.49 -2.77 -0.98
CA MET A 77 -2.86 -2.90 -1.48
C MET A 77 -3.82 -3.32 -0.36
N LYS A 78 -3.46 -4.34 0.43
CA LYS A 78 -4.24 -4.73 1.62
C LYS A 78 -4.48 -3.56 2.57
N ARG A 79 -3.44 -2.77 2.85
CA ARG A 79 -3.56 -1.59 3.72
C ARG A 79 -4.50 -0.55 3.09
N ARG A 80 -4.41 -0.34 1.78
CA ARG A 80 -5.28 0.62 1.08
C ARG A 80 -6.74 0.18 1.09
N LEU A 81 -7.01 -1.11 0.83
CA LEU A 81 -8.34 -1.69 0.91
C LEU A 81 -8.96 -1.49 2.29
N LEU A 82 -8.18 -1.65 3.36
CA LEU A 82 -8.64 -1.37 4.70
C LEU A 82 -8.87 0.13 4.95
N GLN A 83 -7.93 0.99 4.56
CA GLN A 83 -7.95 2.41 4.94
C GLN A 83 -8.91 3.27 4.13
N LYS A 84 -9.12 2.95 2.84
CA LYS A 84 -9.95 3.75 1.93
C LYS A 84 -11.30 3.10 1.63
N HIS A 85 -11.36 1.77 1.61
CA HIS A 85 -12.54 1.02 1.19
C HIS A 85 -13.23 0.25 2.34
N ASP A 86 -12.68 0.29 3.55
CA ASP A 86 -13.12 -0.49 4.73
C ASP A 86 -13.21 -2.01 4.48
N ILE A 87 -12.39 -2.52 3.55
CA ILE A 87 -12.35 -3.94 3.18
C ILE A 87 -11.22 -4.64 3.95
N PHE A 88 -11.60 -5.41 4.97
CA PHE A 88 -10.66 -6.26 5.70
C PHE A 88 -10.46 -7.60 4.98
N MET A 89 -9.38 -7.70 4.21
CA MET A 89 -9.04 -8.89 3.43
C MET A 89 -7.70 -9.52 3.87
N GLY A 90 -7.61 -10.85 3.78
CA GLY A 90 -6.38 -11.60 3.98
C GLY A 90 -5.32 -11.26 2.93
N ARG A 91 -4.03 -11.39 3.27
CA ARG A 91 -2.94 -11.11 2.33
C ARG A 91 -3.01 -12.02 1.10
N ASP A 92 -3.28 -13.30 1.33
CA ASP A 92 -3.30 -14.31 0.28
C ASP A 92 -4.51 -14.14 -0.65
N ASP A 93 -5.65 -13.74 -0.10
CA ASP A 93 -6.83 -13.36 -0.88
C ASP A 93 -6.54 -12.13 -1.77
N VAL A 94 -5.90 -11.08 -1.22
CA VAL A 94 -5.49 -9.90 -2.00
C VAL A 94 -4.52 -10.30 -3.11
N LEU A 95 -3.54 -11.16 -2.81
CA LEU A 95 -2.58 -11.62 -3.80
C LEU A 95 -3.25 -12.45 -4.91
N CYS A 96 -4.21 -13.31 -4.54
CA CYS A 96 -4.99 -14.08 -5.49
C CYS A 96 -5.77 -13.17 -6.43
N LEU A 97 -6.49 -12.19 -5.90
CA LEU A 97 -7.21 -11.20 -6.71
C LEU A 97 -6.27 -10.38 -7.60
N LEU A 98 -5.13 -9.93 -7.06
CA LEU A 98 -4.13 -9.21 -7.87
C LEU A 98 -3.55 -10.07 -8.99
N ARG A 99 -3.35 -11.38 -8.79
CA ARG A 99 -2.90 -12.29 -9.86
C ARG A 99 -3.96 -12.49 -10.95
N ILE A 100 -5.25 -12.40 -10.59
CA ILE A 100 -6.35 -12.50 -11.56
C ILE A 100 -6.47 -11.19 -12.35
N ILE A 101 -6.32 -10.04 -11.68
CA ILE A 101 -6.54 -8.71 -12.29
C ILE A 101 -5.29 -8.21 -13.03
N ASP A 102 -4.09 -8.47 -12.50
CA ASP A 102 -2.79 -7.97 -12.95
C ASP A 102 -1.70 -9.06 -12.86
N PRO A 103 -1.83 -10.17 -13.63
CA PRO A 103 -0.84 -11.24 -13.61
C PRO A 103 0.56 -10.72 -13.97
N ASP A 104 0.66 -9.95 -15.05
CA ASP A 104 1.93 -9.41 -15.54
C ASP A 104 2.60 -8.49 -14.52
N GLY A 105 1.85 -7.56 -13.91
CA GLY A 105 2.42 -6.67 -12.91
C GLY A 105 2.86 -7.42 -11.65
N VAL A 106 2.15 -8.49 -11.26
CA VAL A 106 2.58 -9.36 -10.15
C VAL A 106 3.89 -10.06 -10.50
N ASP A 107 4.03 -10.60 -11.71
CA ASP A 107 5.22 -11.31 -12.16
C ASP A 107 6.42 -10.38 -12.34
N ILE A 108 6.21 -9.18 -12.91
CA ILE A 108 7.24 -8.14 -13.00
C ILE A 108 7.76 -7.78 -11.60
N ARG A 109 6.88 -7.60 -10.61
CA ARG A 109 7.29 -7.31 -9.22
C ARG A 109 8.00 -8.49 -8.57
N ALA A 110 7.57 -9.71 -8.87
CA ALA A 110 8.19 -10.94 -8.35
C ALA A 110 9.57 -11.21 -8.97
N SER A 111 9.83 -10.73 -10.19
CA SER A 111 11.13 -10.87 -10.86
C SER A 111 12.27 -10.13 -10.14
N HIS A 112 11.94 -9.22 -9.20
CA HIS A 112 12.90 -8.34 -8.54
C HIS A 112 13.73 -7.48 -9.50
N CYS A 113 13.29 -7.32 -10.75
CA CYS A 113 13.93 -6.45 -11.73
C CYS A 113 13.48 -5.00 -11.52
N LEU A 114 14.44 -4.07 -11.51
CA LEU A 114 14.15 -2.64 -11.48
C LEU A 114 13.67 -2.18 -12.86
N THR A 115 12.37 -1.97 -13.02
CA THR A 115 11.85 -1.31 -14.21
C THR A 115 12.23 0.17 -14.18
N ARG A 116 13.10 0.61 -15.10
CA ARG A 116 13.41 2.04 -15.27
C ARG A 116 12.17 2.77 -15.79
N ARG A 117 11.70 3.76 -15.03
CA ARG A 117 10.69 4.70 -15.52
C ARG A 117 11.32 5.60 -16.58
N MET A 118 10.60 5.90 -17.65
CA MET A 118 10.98 6.98 -18.55
C MET A 118 10.91 8.29 -17.78
N TYR A 119 12.07 8.93 -17.61
CA TYR A 119 12.18 10.17 -16.85
C TYR A 119 12.22 11.34 -17.82
N LEU A 120 11.05 11.91 -18.10
CA LEU A 120 10.92 13.11 -18.92
C LEU A 120 10.85 14.34 -18.02
N ASN A 121 11.67 15.35 -18.32
CA ASN A 121 11.68 16.63 -17.61
C ASN A 121 11.59 17.77 -18.62
N ASN A 122 10.79 18.80 -18.32
CA ASN A 122 10.43 19.85 -19.29
C ASN A 122 11.55 20.88 -19.55
N GLY A 123 12.68 20.78 -18.85
CA GLY A 123 13.85 21.62 -19.11
C GLY A 123 14.79 21.72 -17.90
N PRO A 124 15.93 22.42 -18.05
CA PRO A 124 16.82 22.73 -16.93
C PRO A 124 16.06 23.42 -15.80
N ASN A 125 16.42 23.13 -14.54
CA ASN A 125 15.84 23.72 -13.33
C ASN A 125 14.33 23.49 -13.11
N TYR A 126 13.63 22.76 -14.00
CA TYR A 126 12.21 22.41 -13.80
C TYR A 126 11.99 21.45 -12.62
N LEU A 127 12.96 20.55 -12.38
CA LEU A 127 12.90 19.57 -11.30
C LEU A 127 14.29 19.37 -10.70
N VAL A 128 14.38 19.49 -9.39
CA VAL A 128 15.62 19.32 -8.61
C VAL A 128 15.49 18.06 -7.75
N HIS A 129 16.41 17.12 -7.93
CA HIS A 129 16.54 15.99 -7.02
C HIS A 129 17.48 16.37 -5.89
N VAL A 130 17.03 16.17 -4.65
CA VAL A 130 17.83 16.38 -3.45
C VAL A 130 17.93 15.06 -2.71
N ASP A 131 19.14 14.69 -2.29
CA ASP A 131 19.39 13.47 -1.55
C ASP A 131 20.50 13.64 -0.50
N GLY A 132 20.43 12.81 0.54
CA GLY A 132 21.38 12.78 1.65
C GLY A 132 22.19 11.48 1.65
N TYR A 133 23.50 11.59 1.84
CA TYR A 133 24.42 10.47 1.90
C TYR A 133 24.99 10.32 3.32
N ASP A 134 24.57 9.25 3.98
CA ASP A 134 24.79 9.02 5.41
C ASP A 134 25.95 8.06 5.73
N LYS A 135 26.68 7.53 4.75
CA LYS A 135 27.76 6.57 5.01
C LYS A 135 28.91 7.15 5.85
N LEU A 136 29.11 8.47 5.80
CA LEU A 136 30.12 9.17 6.62
C LEU A 136 29.54 9.84 7.87
N LYS A 137 28.23 9.66 8.13
CA LYS A 137 27.55 10.18 9.32
C LYS A 137 28.16 9.69 10.63
N PRO A 138 28.69 8.44 10.76
CA PRO A 138 29.41 8.02 11.98
C PRO A 138 30.64 8.88 12.31
N PHE A 139 31.22 9.55 11.31
CA PHE A 139 32.35 10.47 11.48
C PHE A 139 31.90 11.94 11.60
N GLY A 140 30.60 12.21 11.70
CA GLY A 140 30.04 13.55 11.79
C GLY A 140 29.84 14.27 10.45
N PHE A 141 29.94 13.55 9.33
CA PHE A 141 29.80 14.11 7.99
C PHE A 141 28.54 13.58 7.30
N ALA A 142 27.45 14.35 7.38
CA ALA A 142 26.26 14.14 6.56
C ALA A 142 26.42 14.90 5.25
N ILE A 143 26.50 14.20 4.12
CA ILE A 143 26.67 14.83 2.81
C ILE A 143 25.28 15.05 2.19
N HIS A 144 25.03 16.26 1.71
CA HIS A 144 23.80 16.64 1.02
C HIS A 144 24.13 17.02 -0.42
N GLY A 145 23.48 16.37 -1.37
CA GLY A 145 23.66 16.61 -2.78
C GLY A 145 22.37 16.98 -3.46
N ALA A 146 22.45 17.80 -4.50
CA ALA A 146 21.34 17.96 -5.43
C ALA A 146 21.77 17.94 -6.88
N MET A 147 20.88 17.48 -7.74
CA MET A 147 21.09 17.36 -9.17
C MET A 147 19.90 17.90 -9.96
N CYS A 148 20.18 18.53 -11.09
CA CYS A 148 19.17 18.92 -12.06
C CYS A 148 18.55 17.67 -12.71
N GLY A 149 17.23 17.55 -12.68
CA GLY A 149 16.51 16.42 -13.27
C GLY A 149 16.65 16.32 -14.80
N PHE A 150 16.91 17.44 -15.49
CA PHE A 150 17.06 17.48 -16.95
C PHE A 150 18.51 17.24 -17.37
N SER A 151 19.42 18.13 -16.95
CA SER A 151 20.83 18.08 -17.39
C SER A 151 21.69 17.09 -16.60
N ARG A 152 21.17 16.53 -15.49
CA ARG A 152 21.93 15.68 -14.54
C ARG A 152 23.15 16.38 -13.91
N ARG A 153 23.27 17.70 -14.07
CA ARG A 153 24.33 18.50 -13.44
C ARG A 153 24.13 18.54 -11.93
N ILE A 154 25.23 18.39 -11.18
CA ILE A 154 25.27 18.61 -9.73
C ILE A 154 25.06 20.11 -9.47
N LEU A 155 24.05 20.44 -8.68
CA LEU A 155 23.69 21.80 -8.30
C LEU A 155 24.45 22.23 -7.05
N TRP A 156 24.48 21.36 -6.04
CA TRP A 156 25.35 21.54 -4.88
C TRP A 156 25.77 20.20 -4.30
N LEU A 157 26.88 20.22 -3.58
CA LEU A 157 27.35 19.15 -2.72
C LEU A 157 27.90 19.79 -1.44
N LYS A 158 27.21 19.60 -0.31
CA LYS A 158 27.51 20.27 0.96
C LYS A 158 27.62 19.26 2.08
N VAL A 159 28.50 19.52 3.03
CA VAL A 159 28.67 18.71 4.23
C VAL A 159 27.97 19.43 5.39
N ALA A 160 27.16 18.68 6.13
CA ALA A 160 26.50 19.12 7.35
C ALA A 160 26.90 18.22 8.51
N ARG A 161 26.71 18.72 9.74
CA ARG A 161 26.87 17.92 10.96
C ARG A 161 25.72 16.92 11.17
N THR A 162 24.57 17.16 10.53
CA THR A 162 23.36 16.34 10.68
C THR A 162 22.59 16.24 9.36
N ASN A 163 21.92 15.10 9.17
CA ASN A 163 20.91 14.86 8.14
C ASN A 163 19.49 14.78 8.76
N ASN A 164 19.37 14.91 10.08
CA ASN A 164 18.09 14.76 10.76
C ASN A 164 17.30 16.08 10.81
N ASP A 165 17.94 17.20 10.47
CA ASP A 165 17.34 18.52 10.47
C ASP A 165 16.97 18.97 9.04
N PRO A 166 15.68 19.05 8.69
CA PRO A 166 15.25 19.48 7.37
C PRO A 166 15.59 20.95 7.07
N SER A 167 15.82 21.79 8.09
CA SER A 167 16.18 23.20 7.92
C SER A 167 17.53 23.36 7.21
N VAL A 168 18.45 22.43 7.44
CA VAL A 168 19.77 22.41 6.80
C VAL A 168 19.63 22.24 5.29
N VAL A 169 18.85 21.24 4.86
CA VAL A 169 18.60 20.96 3.44
C VAL A 169 17.85 22.13 2.78
N ALA A 170 16.84 22.68 3.47
CA ALA A 170 16.11 23.84 2.99
C ALA A 170 17.04 25.04 2.78
N SER A 171 18.02 25.27 3.68
CA SER A 171 18.98 26.36 3.54
C SER A 171 19.86 26.24 2.30
N TYR A 172 20.23 25.02 1.89
CA TYR A 172 20.99 24.79 0.67
C TYR A 172 20.16 25.06 -0.59
N PHE A 173 18.89 24.64 -0.57
CA PHE A 173 17.96 24.92 -1.66
C PHE A 173 17.70 26.42 -1.83
N LEU A 174 17.48 27.16 -0.74
CA LEU A 174 17.28 28.61 -0.80
C LEU A 174 18.50 29.34 -1.35
N LYS A 175 19.72 28.97 -0.92
CA LYS A 175 20.97 29.52 -1.47
C LYS A 175 21.09 29.27 -2.98
N TYR A 176 20.74 28.05 -3.41
CA TYR A 176 20.72 27.72 -4.83
C TYR A 176 19.72 28.59 -5.63
N LEU A 177 18.52 28.84 -5.09
CA LEU A 177 17.55 29.74 -5.73
C LEU A 177 18.07 31.18 -5.82
N GLU A 178 18.75 31.68 -4.78
CA GLU A 178 19.40 32.99 -4.83
C GLU A 178 20.48 33.07 -5.92
N GLU A 179 21.28 32.02 -6.09
CA GLU A 179 22.31 31.94 -7.14
C GLU A 179 21.69 31.98 -8.54
N ILE A 180 20.62 31.21 -8.79
CA ILE A 180 19.92 31.24 -10.09
C ILE A 180 19.32 32.62 -10.36
N ASN A 181 18.63 33.20 -9.37
CA ASN A 181 17.95 34.49 -9.53
C ASN A 181 18.94 35.63 -9.81
N ARG A 182 20.18 35.54 -9.32
CA ARG A 182 21.25 36.47 -9.69
C ARG A 182 21.71 36.26 -11.14
N CYS A 183 21.85 35.02 -11.59
CA CYS A 183 22.25 34.71 -12.97
C CYS A 183 21.24 35.18 -14.02
N SER A 184 19.93 35.07 -13.76
CA SER A 184 18.90 35.51 -14.72
C SER A 184 18.86 37.02 -14.94
N LYS A 185 19.37 37.83 -14.01
CA LYS A 185 19.41 39.30 -14.12
C LYS A 185 20.58 39.85 -14.93
N VAL A 186 21.53 39.01 -15.35
CA VAL A 186 22.73 39.46 -16.09
C VAL A 186 22.48 39.52 -17.61
N CYS A 187 21.39 38.93 -18.10
CA CYS A 187 21.05 38.90 -19.53
C CYS A 187 20.05 39.98 -19.97
N GLU A 188 19.65 40.89 -19.07
CA GLU A 188 18.85 42.08 -19.39
C GLU A 188 19.77 43.30 -19.41
N ASN A 189 20.51 43.49 -20.50
CA ASN A 189 21.17 44.73 -20.88
C ASN A 189 21.23 44.83 -22.41
#